data_AF-A0AAD4NW35-F1
#
_entry.id   AF-A0AAD4NW35-F1
#
_cell.length_a   1.000
_cell.length_b   1.000
_cell.length_c   1.000
_cell.angle_alpha   90.00
_cell.angle_beta   90.00
_cell.angle_gamma   90.00
#
_symmetry.space_group_name_H-M   'P 1'
#
loop_
_entity.id
_entity.type
_entity.pdbx_description
1 polymer ?
#
loop_
_entity_poly.entity_id
_entity_poly.type
_entity_poly.pdbx_seq_one_letter_code
_entity_poly.pdbx_strand_id
1 'polypeptide(L)'
;MPNHAAHASTPSSAALSSPPPSTRRPQRELPDMDVCQGQQHSPDLAKQPTHVVARVQAVQALLREDAYLSAYGAPHLPCPLSFEFVASALDLSKGELETCLSLVSKTSAHDYRASSVGWDPRKKREEMLDGDMMYLLVRQRPADRSGQSSTQDTQEMKKLRTGTHWTQPSSHDCILGFTSFMFTQDDPPHQDRHVLYIYEIHLEEQLRGQGLGPCLVRFVENAARACQIRKTMLTVFTANARAKSMYESLGYTRDDASPNDRVTRNRVIQADYLIMSKSID
;
A
#
# COMPACT_ATOMS: atom_id res chain seq x y z
N MET A 1 47.54 56.21 54.04
CA MET A 1 48.43 55.73 55.13
C MET A 1 47.70 55.97 56.44
N PRO A 2 47.54 55.00 57.36
CA PRO A 2 48.08 53.62 57.42
C PRO A 2 47.02 52.57 56.99
N ASN A 3 47.28 51.33 56.59
CA ASN A 3 48.29 50.28 56.79
C ASN A 3 47.85 49.16 57.77
N HIS A 4 48.21 47.92 57.39
CA HIS A 4 47.94 46.55 57.92
C HIS A 4 46.77 45.82 57.20
N ALA A 5 46.96 44.89 56.24
CA ALA A 5 47.84 43.70 56.12
C ALA A 5 47.57 42.66 57.23
N ALA A 6 47.38 41.36 57.01
CA ALA A 6 47.40 40.47 55.84
C ALA A 6 46.76 39.13 56.27
N HIS A 7 46.25 38.32 55.33
CA HIS A 7 46.69 36.93 55.14
C HIS A 7 46.08 36.33 53.86
N ALA A 8 46.97 35.73 53.09
CA ALA A 8 46.74 35.15 51.77
C ALA A 8 46.11 33.75 51.84
N SER A 9 45.32 33.41 50.80
CA SER A 9 45.25 32.09 50.18
C SER A 9 44.43 32.17 48.88
N THR A 10 45.07 31.89 47.74
CA THR A 10 44.46 31.61 46.42
C THR A 10 44.79 30.16 46.04
N PRO A 11 44.23 29.57 44.97
CA PRO A 11 42.85 29.60 44.48
C PRO A 11 42.32 28.15 44.28
N SER A 12 41.02 27.94 44.09
CA SER A 12 40.56 26.69 43.47
C SER A 12 39.34 26.90 42.59
N SER A 13 39.57 26.64 41.30
CA SER A 13 38.58 26.56 40.24
C SER A 13 37.64 25.38 40.51
N ALA A 14 36.36 25.66 40.74
CA ALA A 14 35.33 24.63 40.78
C ALA A 14 34.53 24.69 39.47
N ALA A 15 34.83 23.71 38.63
CA ALA A 15 34.18 23.44 37.37
C ALA A 15 32.68 23.17 37.52
N LEU A 16 31.93 23.58 36.49
CA LEU A 16 30.56 23.15 36.22
C LEU A 16 30.46 21.62 36.28
N SER A 17 29.74 21.09 37.27
CA SER A 17 29.37 19.68 37.31
C SER A 17 28.10 19.46 36.51
N SER A 18 28.24 18.70 35.44
CA SER A 18 27.19 18.22 34.54
C SER A 18 26.08 17.47 35.30
N PRO A 19 24.83 17.51 34.80
CA PRO A 19 23.75 16.72 35.38
C PRO A 19 24.01 15.21 35.20
N PRO A 20 23.47 14.36 36.09
CA PRO A 20 23.72 12.91 36.08
C PRO A 20 23.17 12.26 34.80
N PRO A 21 23.77 11.13 34.35
CA PRO A 21 23.34 10.45 33.14
C PRO A 21 21.91 9.94 33.33
N SER A 22 21.01 10.48 32.50
CA SER A 22 19.66 9.97 32.31
C SER A 22 19.74 8.47 32.02
N THR A 23 19.30 7.65 32.96
CA THR A 23 19.03 6.23 32.72
C THR A 23 18.01 6.14 31.58
N ARG A 24 18.48 5.75 30.39
CA ARG A 24 17.61 5.38 29.27
C ARG A 24 16.70 4.27 29.77
N ARG A 25 15.45 4.61 30.08
CA ARG A 25 14.38 3.60 30.08
C ARG A 25 14.36 3.00 28.68
N PRO A 26 14.24 1.66 28.55
CA PRO A 26 14.12 1.04 27.25
C PRO A 26 12.95 1.70 26.52
N GLN A 27 13.22 2.20 25.32
CA GLN A 27 12.16 2.55 24.38
C GLN A 27 11.36 1.27 24.19
N ARG A 28 10.06 1.30 24.53
CA ARG A 28 9.14 0.27 24.07
C ARG A 28 9.14 0.38 22.55
N GLU A 29 9.81 -0.55 21.90
CA GLU A 29 9.64 -0.81 20.47
C GLU A 29 8.15 -1.06 20.24
N LEU A 30 7.58 -0.32 19.28
CA LEU A 30 6.31 -0.69 18.67
C LEU A 30 6.54 -2.03 17.96
N PRO A 31 5.53 -2.92 17.90
CA PRO A 31 5.68 -4.15 17.13
C PRO A 31 6.10 -3.77 15.72
N ASP A 32 7.13 -4.43 15.22
CA ASP A 32 7.39 -4.49 13.78
C ASP A 32 6.04 -4.71 13.07
N MET A 33 5.81 -4.01 11.95
CA MET A 33 4.80 -4.43 10.97
C MET A 33 5.12 -5.86 10.41
N ASP A 34 6.15 -6.51 10.94
CA ASP A 34 6.76 -7.81 10.64
C ASP A 34 6.82 -8.80 11.85
N VAL A 35 6.23 -8.54 13.02
CA VAL A 35 6.25 -9.52 14.14
C VAL A 35 4.92 -10.25 14.31
N CYS A 36 4.75 -11.27 13.47
CA CYS A 36 3.92 -12.43 13.76
C CYS A 36 4.68 -13.73 13.42
N GLN A 37 5.91 -13.87 13.93
CA GLN A 37 6.59 -15.17 13.97
C GLN A 37 7.13 -15.42 15.37
N GLY A 38 6.46 -16.32 16.09
CA GLY A 38 6.89 -16.67 17.43
C GLY A 38 5.99 -17.60 18.23
N GLN A 39 5.31 -18.59 17.63
CA GLN A 39 4.91 -19.79 18.37
C GLN A 39 4.48 -20.92 17.44
N GLN A 40 5.09 -22.09 17.62
CA GLN A 40 4.73 -23.36 16.99
C GLN A 40 3.22 -23.59 17.11
N HIS A 41 2.49 -23.44 16.01
CA HIS A 41 1.06 -23.69 15.92
C HIS A 41 0.80 -24.84 14.96
N SER A 42 -0.18 -25.66 15.35
CA SER A 42 -0.86 -26.60 14.48
C SER A 42 -1.20 -25.98 13.12
N PRO A 43 -1.23 -26.76 12.02
CA PRO A 43 -1.43 -26.21 10.68
C PRO A 43 -2.71 -25.37 10.61
N ASP A 44 -2.56 -24.08 10.29
CA ASP A 44 -3.65 -23.15 10.04
C ASP A 44 -4.54 -23.71 8.92
N LEU A 45 -5.81 -23.99 9.25
CA LEU A 45 -6.77 -24.60 8.34
C LEU A 45 -6.95 -23.75 7.06
N ALA A 46 -6.81 -22.43 7.16
CA ALA A 46 -6.93 -21.51 6.03
C ALA A 46 -5.67 -21.44 5.14
N LYS A 47 -4.52 -21.89 5.65
CA LYS A 47 -3.27 -22.02 4.87
C LYS A 47 -3.08 -23.42 4.31
N GLN A 48 -4.06 -24.31 4.45
CA GLN A 48 -3.98 -25.60 3.79
C GLN A 48 -3.95 -25.42 2.26
N PRO A 49 -3.13 -26.19 1.52
CA PRO A 49 -2.96 -26.03 0.08
C PRO A 49 -4.28 -26.08 -0.70
N THR A 50 -5.25 -26.86 -0.24
CA THR A 50 -6.59 -26.99 -0.83
C THR A 50 -7.38 -25.69 -0.75
N HIS A 51 -7.34 -24.99 0.38
CA HIS A 51 -8.03 -23.72 0.57
C HIS A 51 -7.40 -22.60 -0.26
N VAL A 52 -6.07 -22.56 -0.36
CA VAL A 52 -5.34 -21.60 -1.20
C VAL A 52 -5.73 -21.77 -2.67
N VAL A 53 -5.69 -23.00 -3.19
CA VAL A 53 -6.07 -23.29 -4.58
C VAL A 53 -7.53 -22.91 -4.85
N ALA A 54 -8.45 -23.26 -3.95
CA ALA A 54 -9.86 -22.92 -4.10
C ALA A 54 -10.09 -21.40 -4.13
N ARG A 55 -9.40 -20.64 -3.27
CA ARG A 55 -9.47 -19.17 -3.26
C ARG A 55 -8.96 -18.57 -4.57
N VAL A 56 -7.80 -19.01 -5.04
CA VAL A 56 -7.22 -18.57 -6.31
C VAL A 56 -8.19 -18.82 -7.46
N GLN A 57 -8.78 -20.02 -7.54
CA GLN A 57 -9.75 -20.36 -8.58
C GLN A 57 -11.02 -19.50 -8.50
N ALA A 58 -11.53 -19.23 -7.29
CA ALA A 58 -12.69 -18.38 -7.08
C ALA A 58 -12.43 -16.94 -7.54
N VAL A 59 -11.28 -16.36 -7.19
CA VAL A 59 -10.89 -15.00 -7.62
C VAL A 59 -10.68 -14.92 -9.14
N GLN A 60 -10.07 -15.94 -9.74
CA GLN A 60 -9.92 -16.03 -11.20
C GLN A 60 -11.27 -16.15 -11.93
N ALA A 61 -12.22 -16.92 -11.38
CA ALA A 61 -13.56 -17.02 -11.94
C ALA A 61 -14.29 -15.67 -11.85
N LEU A 62 -14.24 -15.02 -10.68
CA LEU A 62 -14.83 -13.71 -10.47
C LEU A 62 -14.30 -12.66 -11.46
N LEU A 63 -12.99 -12.60 -11.69
CA LEU A 63 -12.41 -11.64 -12.63
C LEU A 63 -12.92 -11.83 -14.06
N ARG A 64 -13.13 -13.08 -14.50
CA ARG A 64 -13.66 -13.38 -15.84
C ARG A 64 -15.10 -12.90 -16.03
N GLU A 65 -15.86 -12.83 -14.94
CA GLU A 65 -17.30 -12.51 -14.94
C GLU A 65 -17.60 -11.08 -14.50
N ASP A 66 -16.59 -10.29 -14.08
CA ASP A 66 -16.79 -8.95 -13.53
C ASP A 66 -17.21 -7.94 -14.62
N ALA A 67 -18.52 -7.66 -14.65
CA ALA A 67 -19.14 -6.72 -15.57
C ALA A 67 -18.66 -5.26 -15.37
N TYR A 68 -18.27 -4.87 -14.16
CA TYR A 68 -17.86 -3.50 -13.87
C TYR A 68 -16.44 -3.23 -14.35
N LEU A 69 -15.51 -4.15 -14.07
CA LEU A 69 -14.14 -4.04 -14.56
C LEU A 69 -14.10 -4.20 -16.08
N SER A 70 -14.86 -5.14 -16.65
CA SER A 70 -14.92 -5.31 -18.11
C SER A 70 -15.42 -4.07 -18.86
N ALA A 71 -16.28 -3.24 -18.24
CA ALA A 71 -16.70 -1.95 -18.82
C ALA A 71 -15.53 -0.98 -19.07
N TYR A 72 -14.49 -1.00 -18.21
CA TYR A 72 -13.26 -0.22 -18.42
C TYR A 72 -12.36 -0.79 -19.53
N GLY A 73 -12.69 -1.98 -20.02
CA GLY A 73 -12.05 -2.57 -21.19
C GLY A 73 -12.69 -2.19 -22.52
N ALA A 74 -13.69 -1.31 -22.56
CA ALA A 74 -14.37 -1.00 -23.81
C ALA A 74 -13.45 -0.29 -24.83
N PRO A 75 -13.46 -0.69 -26.13
CA PRO A 75 -12.56 -0.14 -27.15
C PRO A 75 -12.71 1.37 -27.40
N HIS A 76 -13.88 1.94 -27.07
CA HIS A 76 -14.17 3.36 -27.28
C HIS A 76 -13.62 4.27 -26.18
N LEU A 77 -13.07 3.71 -25.09
CA LEU A 77 -12.47 4.50 -24.04
C LEU A 77 -11.13 5.10 -24.53
N PRO A 78 -10.82 6.36 -24.18
CA PRO A 78 -9.53 6.97 -24.54
C PRO A 78 -8.31 6.20 -24.03
N CYS A 79 -8.48 5.45 -22.95
CA CYS A 79 -7.49 4.56 -22.37
C CYS A 79 -8.17 3.23 -22.02
N PRO A 80 -8.31 2.29 -22.98
CA PRO A 80 -8.94 1.01 -22.73
C PRO A 80 -8.06 0.17 -21.81
N LEU A 81 -8.65 -0.46 -20.81
CA LEU A 81 -7.91 -1.20 -19.78
C LEU A 81 -8.08 -2.73 -19.91
N SER A 82 -7.10 -3.46 -19.40
CA SER A 82 -7.20 -4.89 -19.12
C SER A 82 -6.79 -5.14 -17.68
N PHE A 83 -7.41 -6.14 -17.06
CA PHE A 83 -7.18 -6.50 -15.68
C PHE A 83 -6.55 -7.89 -15.62
N GLU A 84 -5.50 -8.04 -14.83
CA GLU A 84 -4.76 -9.29 -14.70
C GLU A 84 -4.61 -9.64 -13.23
N PHE A 85 -5.08 -10.84 -12.87
CA PHE A 85 -4.91 -11.37 -11.52
C PHE A 85 -3.62 -12.18 -11.42
N VAL A 86 -2.78 -11.84 -10.45
CA VAL A 86 -1.54 -12.53 -10.11
C VAL A 86 -1.75 -13.19 -8.74
N ALA A 87 -1.69 -14.52 -8.70
CA ALA A 87 -2.08 -15.32 -7.54
C ALA A 87 -1.05 -15.31 -6.40
N SER A 88 0.20 -14.93 -6.69
CA SER A 88 1.27 -14.75 -5.70
C SER A 88 2.20 -13.62 -6.12
N ALA A 89 2.71 -12.85 -5.15
CA ALA A 89 3.75 -11.85 -5.40
C ALA A 89 5.00 -12.44 -6.08
N LEU A 90 5.27 -13.73 -5.89
CA LEU A 90 6.40 -14.43 -6.49
C LEU A 90 6.24 -14.65 -8.00
N ASP A 91 5.01 -14.53 -8.52
CA ASP A 91 4.72 -14.63 -9.95
C ASP A 91 4.84 -13.27 -10.67
N LEU A 92 5.01 -12.16 -9.93
CA LEU A 92 5.33 -10.86 -10.54
C LEU A 92 6.73 -10.89 -11.14
N SER A 93 6.85 -10.43 -12.38
CA SER A 93 8.17 -10.14 -12.92
C SER A 93 8.81 -8.97 -12.15
N LYS A 94 10.15 -8.93 -12.15
CA LYS A 94 10.90 -7.83 -11.52
C LYS A 94 10.42 -6.45 -12.01
N GLY A 95 10.13 -6.30 -13.30
CA GLY A 95 9.65 -5.03 -13.87
C GLY A 95 8.29 -4.61 -13.32
N GLU A 96 7.37 -5.56 -13.14
CA GLU A 96 6.02 -5.27 -12.63
C GLU A 96 6.06 -4.87 -11.16
N LEU A 97 6.87 -5.56 -10.36
CA LEU A 97 7.11 -5.18 -8.96
C LEU A 97 7.68 -3.76 -8.87
N GLU A 98 8.68 -3.41 -9.69
CA GLU A 98 9.22 -2.05 -9.71
C GLU A 98 8.17 -1.01 -10.13
N THR A 99 7.34 -1.30 -11.13
CA THR A 99 6.26 -0.38 -11.55
C THR A 99 5.25 -0.18 -10.42
N CYS A 100 4.84 -1.26 -9.73
CA CYS A 100 3.93 -1.16 -8.59
C CYS A 100 4.56 -0.38 -7.42
N LEU A 101 5.82 -0.65 -7.08
CA LEU A 101 6.54 0.09 -6.03
C LEU A 101 6.71 1.57 -6.38
N SER A 102 6.97 1.88 -7.66
CA SER A 102 7.03 3.25 -8.18
C SER A 102 5.69 3.96 -8.03
N LEU A 103 4.57 3.27 -8.29
CA LEU A 103 3.23 3.82 -8.05
C LEU A 103 3.02 4.13 -6.57
N VAL A 104 3.31 3.20 -5.64
CA VAL A 104 3.22 3.46 -4.18
C VAL A 104 4.06 4.67 -3.80
N SER A 105 5.29 4.76 -4.33
CA SER A 105 6.19 5.88 -4.07
C SER A 105 5.58 7.21 -4.52
N LYS A 106 5.01 7.23 -5.73
CA LYS A 106 4.39 8.41 -6.35
C LYS A 106 3.14 8.87 -5.60
N THR A 107 2.34 7.95 -5.07
CA THR A 107 1.02 8.24 -4.50
C THR A 107 1.01 8.40 -2.99
N SER A 108 1.91 7.71 -2.28
CA SER A 108 1.82 7.57 -0.82
C SER A 108 3.12 7.85 -0.07
N ALA A 109 4.28 7.95 -0.74
CA ALA A 109 5.53 8.21 -0.01
C ALA A 109 5.52 9.54 0.75
N HIS A 110 4.72 10.53 0.32
CA HIS A 110 4.53 11.76 1.10
C HIS A 110 3.87 11.46 2.46
N ASP A 111 2.77 10.70 2.46
CA ASP A 111 2.03 10.36 3.68
C ASP A 111 2.87 9.46 4.61
N TYR A 112 3.61 8.50 4.05
CA TYR A 112 4.57 7.69 4.81
C TYR A 112 5.63 8.56 5.49
N ARG A 113 6.27 9.50 4.76
CA ARG A 113 7.30 10.39 5.32
C ARG A 113 6.74 11.33 6.40
N ALA A 114 5.48 11.70 6.31
CA ALA A 114 4.79 12.55 7.29
C ALA A 114 4.34 11.77 8.54
N SER A 115 4.21 10.45 8.44
CA SER A 115 3.82 9.55 9.54
C SER A 115 5.00 9.12 10.42
N SER A 116 4.70 8.57 11.60
CA SER A 116 5.67 7.89 12.45
C SER A 116 6.24 6.59 11.86
N VAL A 117 5.64 6.03 10.79
CA VAL A 117 6.11 4.82 10.11
C VAL A 117 7.34 5.11 9.24
N GLY A 118 7.36 6.27 8.57
CA GLY A 118 8.41 6.65 7.63
C GLY A 118 8.32 5.92 6.28
N TRP A 119 9.17 6.31 5.33
CA TRP A 119 9.25 5.71 3.99
C TRP A 119 10.60 5.03 3.76
N ASP A 120 10.58 3.71 3.60
CA ASP A 120 11.73 2.90 3.21
C ASP A 120 11.35 2.00 2.01
N PRO A 121 11.82 2.32 0.78
CA PRO A 121 11.49 1.54 -0.41
C PRO A 121 11.91 0.07 -0.34
N ARG A 122 12.98 -0.25 0.40
CA ARG A 122 13.47 -1.63 0.53
C ARG A 122 12.51 -2.44 1.40
N LYS A 123 12.14 -1.91 2.58
CA LYS A 123 11.14 -2.55 3.43
C LYS A 123 9.80 -2.68 2.71
N LYS A 124 9.39 -1.64 1.99
CA LYS A 124 8.14 -1.68 1.24
C LYS A 124 8.16 -2.76 0.15
N ARG A 125 9.29 -2.93 -0.52
CA ARG A 125 9.49 -4.02 -1.48
C ARG A 125 9.40 -5.39 -0.81
N GLU A 126 10.02 -5.56 0.35
CA GLU A 126 9.97 -6.81 1.13
C GLU A 126 8.52 -7.15 1.50
N GLU A 127 7.75 -6.17 2.00
CA GLU A 127 6.31 -6.31 2.29
C GLU A 127 5.50 -6.70 1.04
N MET A 128 5.77 -6.04 -0.10
CA MET A 128 5.11 -6.36 -1.37
C MET A 128 5.42 -7.77 -1.90
N LEU A 129 6.48 -8.41 -1.41
CA LEU A 129 6.90 -9.76 -1.78
C LEU A 129 6.45 -10.83 -0.78
N ASP A 130 5.53 -10.52 0.14
CA ASP A 130 4.93 -11.53 1.00
C ASP A 130 4.34 -12.69 0.17
N GLY A 131 4.56 -13.92 0.63
CA GLY A 131 4.21 -15.13 -0.11
C GLY A 131 2.71 -15.35 -0.30
N ASP A 132 1.89 -14.78 0.59
CA ASP A 132 0.42 -14.87 0.54
C ASP A 132 -0.21 -13.66 -0.18
N MET A 133 0.59 -12.67 -0.59
CA MET A 133 0.12 -11.46 -1.26
C MET A 133 -0.36 -11.75 -2.69
N MET A 134 -1.57 -11.32 -3.01
CA MET A 134 -2.18 -11.41 -4.33
C MET A 134 -2.30 -10.02 -4.95
N TYR A 135 -2.33 -9.95 -6.29
CA TYR A 135 -2.43 -8.69 -7.02
C TYR A 135 -3.52 -8.73 -8.08
N LEU A 136 -4.21 -7.61 -8.26
CA LEU A 136 -4.96 -7.30 -9.47
C LEU A 136 -4.28 -6.10 -10.15
N LEU A 137 -3.63 -6.36 -11.28
CA LEU A 137 -2.95 -5.36 -12.09
C LEU A 137 -3.93 -4.70 -13.07
N VAL A 138 -3.84 -3.38 -13.20
CA VAL A 138 -4.58 -2.57 -14.16
C VAL A 138 -3.63 -2.15 -15.26
N ARG A 139 -3.82 -2.70 -16.46
CA ARG A 139 -2.96 -2.43 -17.62
C ARG A 139 -3.68 -1.61 -18.68
N GLN A 140 -2.94 -0.76 -19.36
CA GLN A 140 -3.40 -0.18 -20.62
C GLN A 140 -3.39 -1.26 -21.71
N ARG A 141 -4.53 -1.46 -22.38
CA ARG A 141 -4.58 -2.29 -23.59
C ARG A 141 -3.85 -1.53 -24.71
N PRO A 142 -2.96 -2.18 -25.48
CA PRO A 142 -2.40 -1.59 -26.68
C PRO A 142 -3.54 -1.12 -27.58
N ALA A 143 -3.46 0.13 -28.07
CA ALA A 143 -4.39 0.58 -29.10
C ALA A 143 -4.26 -0.35 -30.30
N ASP A 144 -5.37 -0.94 -30.73
CA ASP A 144 -5.38 -1.84 -31.88
C ASP A 144 -4.98 -1.02 -33.12
N ARG A 145 -3.73 -1.17 -33.57
CA ARG A 145 -3.20 -0.43 -34.73
C ARG A 145 -3.66 -1.04 -36.06
N SER A 146 -4.68 -1.90 -36.06
CA SER A 146 -5.31 -2.40 -37.27
C SER A 146 -6.52 -1.53 -37.64
N GLY A 147 -6.31 -0.41 -38.34
CA GLY A 147 -7.46 0.33 -38.86
C GLY A 147 -7.27 1.68 -39.56
N GLN A 148 -6.08 2.29 -39.56
CA GLN A 148 -5.86 3.53 -40.31
C GLN A 148 -4.67 3.40 -41.27
N SER A 149 -4.88 2.62 -42.32
CA SER A 149 -4.24 2.90 -43.61
C SER A 149 -5.16 3.86 -44.37
N SER A 150 -5.16 5.12 -43.99
CA SER A 150 -5.65 6.19 -44.88
C SER A 150 -4.41 6.86 -45.47
N THR A 151 -4.13 6.49 -46.71
CA THR A 151 -3.22 7.16 -47.62
C THR A 151 -3.48 8.66 -47.68
N GLN A 152 -2.54 9.46 -47.19
CA GLN A 152 -2.00 10.61 -47.94
C GLN A 152 -0.72 11.10 -47.28
N ASP A 153 0.35 11.01 -48.07
CA ASP A 153 1.69 11.50 -47.80
C ASP A 153 1.72 13.01 -47.52
N THR A 154 2.54 13.40 -46.54
CA THR A 154 3.44 14.54 -46.74
C THR A 154 4.84 14.13 -46.34
N GLN A 155 5.76 14.16 -47.29
CA GLN A 155 7.16 13.73 -47.19
C GLN A 155 8.01 14.58 -46.21
N GLU A 156 7.39 15.41 -45.37
CA GLU A 156 8.05 16.34 -44.47
C GLU A 156 8.28 15.79 -43.04
N MET A 157 7.68 14.64 -42.70
CA MET A 157 7.86 13.99 -41.38
C MET A 157 8.88 12.82 -41.38
N LYS A 158 9.53 12.52 -42.51
CA LYS A 158 10.58 11.49 -42.59
C LYS A 158 11.95 11.96 -42.08
N LYS A 159 12.15 13.28 -41.89
CA LYS A 159 13.45 13.84 -41.50
C LYS A 159 13.67 13.97 -39.99
N LEU A 160 12.66 13.67 -39.16
CA LEU A 160 12.80 13.57 -37.70
C LEU A 160 12.78 12.11 -37.21
N ARG A 161 13.24 11.16 -38.05
CA ARG A 161 13.35 9.72 -37.72
C ARG A 161 14.79 9.24 -37.57
N THR A 162 15.73 10.15 -37.34
CA THR A 162 17.10 9.82 -36.94
C THR A 162 17.24 10.02 -35.44
N GLY A 163 17.07 8.94 -34.67
CA GLY A 163 17.62 8.85 -33.32
C GLY A 163 16.67 8.55 -32.17
N THR A 164 15.84 7.50 -32.24
CA THR A 164 15.59 6.64 -31.06
C THR A 164 14.97 5.32 -31.51
N HIS A 165 15.50 4.21 -31.00
CA HIS A 165 15.00 2.86 -31.17
C HIS A 165 13.54 2.78 -30.71
N TRP A 166 12.60 2.35 -31.56
CA TRP A 166 11.25 1.98 -31.13
C TRP A 166 11.36 0.66 -30.34
N THR A 167 11.75 0.73 -29.07
CA THR A 167 11.49 -0.38 -28.15
C THR A 167 9.98 -0.50 -28.02
N GLN A 168 9.43 -1.69 -28.33
CA GLN A 168 8.09 -2.04 -27.89
C GLN A 168 8.00 -1.74 -26.39
N PRO A 169 6.94 -1.05 -25.90
CA PRO A 169 6.73 -0.90 -24.47
C PRO A 169 6.82 -2.29 -23.86
N SER A 170 7.68 -2.45 -22.86
CA SER A 170 7.73 -3.70 -22.13
C SER A 170 6.36 -3.95 -21.50
N SER A 171 5.99 -5.21 -21.25
CA SER A 171 4.68 -5.53 -20.68
C SER A 171 4.42 -4.83 -19.33
N HIS A 172 5.46 -4.39 -18.62
CA HIS A 172 5.35 -3.64 -17.36
C HIS A 172 5.21 -2.12 -17.53
N ASP A 173 5.53 -1.55 -18.71
CA ASP A 173 5.35 -0.13 -19.02
C ASP A 173 3.87 0.26 -19.17
N CYS A 174 2.96 -0.71 -19.19
CA CYS A 174 1.53 -0.47 -19.33
C CYS A 174 0.75 -0.59 -18.02
N ILE A 175 1.38 -0.87 -16.87
CA ILE A 175 0.67 -0.91 -15.58
C ILE A 175 0.34 0.54 -15.17
N LEU A 176 -0.94 0.85 -15.17
CA LEU A 176 -1.49 2.14 -14.79
C LEU A 176 -2.11 2.12 -13.39
N GLY A 177 -2.09 0.98 -12.73
CA GLY A 177 -2.63 0.85 -11.38
C GLY A 177 -2.61 -0.60 -10.92
N PHE A 178 -2.87 -0.79 -9.63
CA PHE A 178 -3.02 -2.11 -9.06
C PHE A 178 -3.79 -2.03 -7.73
N THR A 179 -4.29 -3.18 -7.29
CA THR A 179 -4.57 -3.43 -5.88
C THR A 179 -3.88 -4.71 -5.43
N SER A 180 -3.36 -4.73 -4.21
CA SER A 180 -2.84 -5.94 -3.57
C SER A 180 -3.62 -6.27 -2.32
N PHE A 181 -3.85 -7.56 -2.10
CA PHE A 181 -4.65 -8.05 -0.99
C PHE A 181 -4.22 -9.45 -0.56
N MET A 182 -4.53 -9.80 0.69
CA MET A 182 -4.12 -11.06 1.31
C MET A 182 -5.23 -11.66 2.16
N PHE A 183 -5.42 -12.97 2.06
CA PHE A 183 -6.25 -13.72 3.00
C PHE A 183 -5.46 -13.99 4.27
N THR A 184 -5.84 -13.38 5.39
CA THR A 184 -5.07 -13.42 6.64
C THR A 184 -5.98 -13.53 7.86
N GLN A 185 -5.39 -13.62 9.05
CA GLN A 185 -6.10 -13.42 10.31
C GLN A 185 -6.28 -11.93 10.57
N ASP A 186 -7.37 -11.58 11.25
CA ASP A 186 -7.64 -10.23 11.71
C ASP A 186 -6.56 -9.75 12.69
N ASP A 187 -6.52 -8.43 12.86
CA ASP A 187 -5.65 -7.80 13.85
C ASP A 187 -6.21 -8.03 15.28
N PRO A 188 -5.35 -8.02 16.31
CA PRO A 188 -5.82 -7.99 17.69
C PRO A 188 -6.88 -6.89 17.91
N PRO A 189 -7.99 -7.20 18.61
CA PRO A 189 -8.20 -8.36 19.47
C PRO A 189 -8.85 -9.59 18.81
N HIS A 190 -9.03 -9.63 17.49
CA HIS A 190 -9.87 -10.63 16.79
C HIS A 190 -9.10 -11.66 15.96
N GLN A 191 -7.90 -12.05 16.41
CA GLN A 191 -6.95 -12.92 15.68
C GLN A 191 -7.51 -14.32 15.32
N ASP A 192 -8.68 -14.69 15.84
CA ASP A 192 -9.42 -15.90 15.52
C ASP A 192 -10.32 -15.78 14.27
N ARG A 193 -10.48 -14.58 13.71
CA ARG A 193 -11.31 -14.29 12.54
C ARG A 193 -10.45 -14.12 11.29
N HIS A 194 -10.82 -14.80 10.21
CA HIS A 194 -10.23 -14.55 8.89
C HIS A 194 -10.79 -13.30 8.21
N VAL A 195 -9.91 -12.56 7.54
CA VAL A 195 -10.23 -11.35 6.79
C VAL A 195 -9.54 -11.34 5.43
N LEU A 196 -10.06 -10.54 4.51
CA LEU A 196 -9.38 -10.20 3.27
C LEU A 196 -8.84 -8.77 3.42
N TYR A 197 -7.53 -8.66 3.65
CA TYR A 197 -6.88 -7.40 3.93
C TYR A 197 -6.38 -6.77 2.63
N ILE A 198 -6.79 -5.53 2.35
CA ILE A 198 -6.31 -4.73 1.22
C ILE A 198 -5.07 -3.98 1.69
N TYR A 199 -3.93 -4.31 1.11
CA TYR A 199 -2.65 -3.67 1.42
C TYR A 199 -2.46 -2.40 0.61
N GLU A 200 -2.71 -2.47 -0.70
CA GLU A 200 -2.51 -1.34 -1.59
C GLU A 200 -3.65 -1.16 -2.59
N ILE A 201 -3.94 0.10 -2.91
CA ILE A 201 -4.76 0.51 -4.06
C ILE A 201 -4.13 1.77 -4.64
N HIS A 202 -3.53 1.64 -5.82
CA HIS A 202 -2.89 2.75 -6.52
C HIS A 202 -3.34 2.83 -7.96
N LEU A 203 -3.61 4.06 -8.40
CA LEU A 203 -3.96 4.36 -9.77
C LEU A 203 -3.10 5.53 -10.26
N GLU A 204 -2.69 5.46 -11.51
CA GLU A 204 -2.16 6.61 -12.24
C GLU A 204 -3.18 7.74 -12.28
N GLU A 205 -2.69 8.97 -12.32
CA GLU A 205 -3.53 10.16 -12.20
C GLU A 205 -4.66 10.19 -13.24
N GLN A 206 -4.34 9.80 -14.47
CA GLN A 206 -5.28 9.72 -15.59
C GLN A 206 -6.44 8.72 -15.40
N LEU A 207 -6.35 7.80 -14.43
CA LEU A 207 -7.42 6.84 -14.12
C LEU A 207 -8.23 7.24 -12.88
N ARG A 208 -7.85 8.31 -12.19
CA ARG A 208 -8.51 8.76 -10.95
C ARG A 208 -9.77 9.56 -11.26
N GLY A 209 -10.69 9.61 -10.29
CA GLY A 209 -11.92 10.40 -10.39
C GLY A 209 -12.99 9.84 -11.34
N GLN A 210 -12.78 8.64 -11.88
CA GLN A 210 -13.67 7.99 -12.86
C GLN A 210 -14.34 6.72 -12.31
N GLY A 211 -14.36 6.54 -10.98
CA GLY A 211 -15.02 5.39 -10.33
C GLY A 211 -14.18 4.10 -10.23
N LEU A 212 -12.99 4.05 -10.83
CA LEU A 212 -12.19 2.82 -10.86
C LEU A 212 -11.70 2.37 -9.47
N GLY A 213 -11.31 3.30 -8.59
CA GLY A 213 -10.92 2.96 -7.20
C GLY A 213 -12.02 2.21 -6.44
N PRO A 214 -13.25 2.75 -6.38
CA PRO A 214 -14.41 2.02 -5.85
C PRO A 214 -14.66 0.66 -6.52
N CYS A 215 -14.47 0.53 -7.82
CA CYS A 215 -14.61 -0.75 -8.52
C CYS A 215 -13.56 -1.78 -8.07
N LEU A 216 -12.29 -1.37 -7.88
CA LEU A 216 -11.24 -2.26 -7.38
C LEU A 216 -11.54 -2.73 -5.94
N VAL A 217 -12.02 -1.85 -5.06
CA VAL A 217 -12.43 -2.25 -3.70
C VAL A 217 -13.57 -3.26 -3.75
N ARG A 218 -14.61 -2.99 -4.56
CA ARG A 218 -15.76 -3.91 -4.71
C ARG A 218 -15.36 -5.26 -5.30
N PHE A 219 -14.38 -5.30 -6.20
CA PHE A 219 -13.82 -6.56 -6.69
C PHE A 219 -13.23 -7.37 -5.53
N VAL A 220 -12.45 -6.74 -4.64
CA VAL A 220 -11.90 -7.41 -3.45
C VAL A 220 -13.02 -7.84 -2.49
N GLU A 221 -14.04 -7.02 -2.26
CA GLU A 221 -15.22 -7.42 -1.47
C GLU A 221 -15.94 -8.65 -2.06
N ASN A 222 -16.07 -8.72 -3.39
CA ASN A 222 -16.66 -9.87 -4.07
C ASN A 222 -15.75 -11.11 -3.99
N ALA A 223 -14.42 -10.93 -4.03
CA ALA A 223 -13.46 -12.00 -3.78
C ALA A 223 -13.61 -12.55 -2.35
N ALA A 224 -13.82 -11.69 -1.36
CA ALA A 224 -14.12 -12.11 0.01
C ALA A 224 -15.39 -12.97 0.06
N ARG A 225 -16.50 -12.52 -0.55
CA ARG A 225 -17.76 -13.31 -0.63
C ARG A 225 -17.56 -14.68 -1.27
N ALA A 226 -16.94 -14.70 -2.44
CA ALA A 226 -16.68 -15.94 -3.19
C ALA A 226 -15.83 -16.94 -2.40
N CYS A 227 -15.00 -16.44 -1.50
CA CYS A 227 -14.11 -17.23 -0.64
C CYS A 227 -14.63 -17.41 0.80
N GLN A 228 -15.91 -17.07 1.06
CA GLN A 228 -16.56 -17.19 2.37
C GLN A 228 -15.88 -16.40 3.49
N ILE A 229 -15.22 -15.29 3.15
CA ILE A 229 -14.66 -14.33 4.09
C ILE A 229 -15.67 -13.22 4.35
N ARG A 230 -15.99 -13.01 5.63
CA ARG A 230 -17.05 -12.09 6.06
C ARG A 230 -16.59 -10.69 6.43
N LYS A 231 -15.31 -10.38 6.23
CA LYS A 231 -14.75 -9.06 6.57
C LYS A 231 -13.61 -8.70 5.64
N THR A 232 -13.66 -7.48 5.13
CA THR A 232 -12.53 -6.83 4.45
C THR A 232 -11.95 -5.73 5.34
N MET A 233 -10.64 -5.56 5.30
CA MET A 233 -9.92 -4.58 6.10
C MET A 233 -8.86 -3.85 5.30
N LEU A 234 -8.49 -2.65 5.75
CA LEU A 234 -7.39 -1.87 5.19
C LEU A 234 -6.85 -0.87 6.22
N THR A 235 -5.65 -0.38 5.98
CA THR A 235 -5.10 0.79 6.69
C THR A 235 -5.07 2.00 5.76
N VAL A 236 -5.46 3.16 6.28
CA VAL A 236 -5.40 4.44 5.55
C VAL A 236 -4.77 5.52 6.42
N PHE A 237 -3.83 6.30 5.87
CA PHE A 237 -3.28 7.46 6.57
C PHE A 237 -4.38 8.49 6.87
N THR A 238 -4.37 9.07 8.07
CA THR A 238 -5.34 10.10 8.47
C THR A 238 -5.22 11.36 7.61
N ALA A 239 -4.01 11.64 7.10
CA ALA A 239 -3.75 12.72 6.16
C ALA A 239 -4.38 12.49 4.77
N ASN A 240 -4.66 11.24 4.39
CA ASN A 240 -5.22 10.90 3.08
C ASN A 240 -6.75 10.98 3.09
N ALA A 241 -7.26 12.20 3.23
CA ALA A 241 -8.70 12.48 3.31
C ALA A 241 -9.46 11.94 2.09
N ARG A 242 -8.87 11.99 0.90
CA ARG A 242 -9.50 11.49 -0.34
C ARG A 242 -9.76 9.98 -0.28
N ALA A 243 -8.74 9.18 0.08
CA ALA A 243 -8.90 7.74 0.18
C ALA A 243 -9.86 7.37 1.33
N LYS A 244 -9.71 8.02 2.48
CA LYS A 244 -10.61 7.84 3.63
C LYS A 244 -12.08 8.06 3.24
N SER A 245 -12.41 9.19 2.62
CA SER A 245 -13.79 9.48 2.19
C SER A 245 -14.31 8.50 1.14
N MET A 246 -13.44 7.98 0.27
CA MET A 246 -13.82 6.90 -0.66
C MET A 246 -14.21 5.64 0.10
N TYR A 247 -13.41 5.20 1.07
CA TYR A 247 -13.72 4.01 1.88
C TYR A 247 -14.99 4.19 2.72
N GLU A 248 -15.17 5.36 3.34
CA GLU A 248 -16.40 5.70 4.07
C GLU A 248 -17.64 5.62 3.15
N SER A 249 -17.55 6.13 1.91
CA SER A 249 -18.64 6.04 0.93
C SER A 249 -18.97 4.61 0.49
N LEU A 250 -18.03 3.68 0.68
CA LEU A 250 -18.22 2.25 0.42
C LEU A 250 -18.74 1.49 1.65
N GLY A 251 -18.93 2.17 2.78
CA GLY A 251 -19.43 1.60 4.03
C GLY A 251 -18.34 1.07 4.95
N TYR A 252 -17.06 1.39 4.72
CA TYR A 252 -16.02 1.08 5.68
C TYR A 252 -16.11 2.04 6.87
N THR A 253 -15.93 1.50 8.07
CA THR A 253 -15.88 2.25 9.33
C THR A 253 -14.55 2.01 10.01
N ARG A 254 -14.24 2.83 11.01
CA ARG A 254 -13.10 2.59 11.90
C ARG A 254 -13.24 1.18 12.53
N ASP A 255 -12.16 0.41 12.49
CA ASP A 255 -12.09 -0.92 13.10
C ASP A 255 -11.71 -0.84 14.58
N ASP A 256 -12.09 -1.86 15.37
CA ASP A 256 -11.72 -1.98 16.77
C ASP A 256 -10.21 -2.11 16.98
N ALA A 257 -9.49 -2.65 15.99
CA ALA A 257 -8.02 -2.70 15.97
C ALA A 257 -7.36 -1.33 15.71
N SER A 258 -8.12 -0.31 15.29
CA SER A 258 -7.57 0.98 14.89
C SER A 258 -6.94 1.74 16.07
N PRO A 259 -5.71 2.29 15.93
CA PRO A 259 -5.02 2.98 17.00
C PRO A 259 -5.76 4.23 17.47
N ASN A 260 -5.94 4.37 18.78
CA ASN A 260 -6.53 5.56 19.38
C ASN A 260 -5.57 6.75 19.34
N ASP A 261 -6.15 7.96 19.37
CA ASP A 261 -5.36 9.16 19.58
C ASP A 261 -4.61 9.07 20.91
N ARG A 262 -3.34 9.44 20.89
CA ARG A 262 -2.50 9.38 22.08
C ARG A 262 -2.67 10.65 22.89
N VAL A 263 -3.37 10.54 24.01
CA VAL A 263 -3.53 11.64 24.97
C VAL A 263 -2.30 11.71 25.88
N THR A 264 -1.64 12.86 25.89
CA THR A 264 -0.61 13.20 26.89
C THR A 264 -1.17 14.26 27.84
N ARG A 265 -0.45 14.60 28.92
CA ARG A 265 -0.93 15.55 29.95
C ARG A 265 -1.42 16.90 29.38
N ASN A 266 -0.85 17.36 28.27
CA ASN A 266 -1.08 18.70 27.72
C ASN A 266 -1.53 18.73 26.25
N ARG A 267 -1.65 17.57 25.57
CA ARG A 267 -2.00 17.51 24.15
C ARG A 267 -2.57 16.15 23.74
N VAL A 268 -3.48 16.18 22.78
CA VAL A 268 -3.93 15.01 22.02
C VAL A 268 -3.06 14.91 20.77
N ILE A 269 -2.39 13.78 20.58
CA ILE A 269 -1.62 13.47 19.37
C ILE A 269 -2.49 12.53 18.54
N GLN A 270 -2.95 13.01 17.39
CA GLN A 270 -3.76 12.20 16.49
C GLN A 270 -2.97 11.01 15.97
N ALA A 271 -3.65 9.88 15.76
CA ALA A 271 -3.03 8.74 15.08
C ALA A 271 -2.67 9.10 13.62
N ASP A 272 -1.55 8.60 13.13
CA ASP A 272 -1.10 8.86 11.75
C ASP A 272 -1.94 8.09 10.71
N TYR A 273 -2.63 7.02 11.14
CA TYR A 273 -3.45 6.17 10.31
C TYR A 273 -4.67 5.63 11.06
N LEU A 274 -5.63 5.09 10.30
CA LEU A 274 -6.79 4.36 10.77
C LEU A 274 -6.81 2.99 10.14
N ILE A 275 -7.15 1.98 10.94
CA ILE A 275 -7.59 0.69 10.41
C ILE A 275 -9.09 0.82 10.16
N MET A 276 -9.51 0.51 8.93
CA MET A 276 -10.90 0.54 8.55
C MET A 276 -11.34 -0.85 8.11
N SER A 277 -12.60 -1.19 8.40
CA SER A 277 -13.16 -2.48 8.02
C SER A 277 -14.61 -2.38 7.60
N LYS A 278 -15.06 -3.43 6.92
CA LYS A 278 -16.43 -3.62 6.48
C LYS A 278 -16.80 -5.08 6.60
N SER A 279 -17.98 -5.34 7.20
CA SER A 279 -18.58 -6.67 7.19
C SER A 279 -19.15 -6.98 5.81
N ILE A 280 -18.95 -8.21 5.37
CA ILE A 280 -19.34 -8.71 4.06
C ILE A 280 -20.36 -9.81 4.30
N ASP A 281 -21.61 -9.51 3.92
CA ASP A 281 -22.72 -10.47 3.87
C ASP A 281 -22.63 -11.36 2.63
#